data_AF-A0A920PNU6-F1
#
_entry.id   AF-A0A920PNU6-F1
#
_cell.length_a   1.000
_cell.length_b   1.000
_cell.length_c   1.000
_cell.angle_alpha   90.00
_cell.angle_beta   90.00
_cell.angle_gamma   90.00
#
_symmetry.space_group_name_H-M   'P 1'
#
loop_
_entity.id
_entity.type
_entity.pdbx_description
1 polymer ?
#
loop_
_entity_poly.entity_id
_entity_poly.type
_entity_poly.pdbx_seq_one_letter_code
_entity_poly.pdbx_strand_id
1 'polypeptide(L)'
;MEPALRQGLAGAWYFPTSTPQTGSLLRSWSESLVRRGITVREQTEVCALSLRDGRARAVITDRGEIPAEQFVFATGAMTPSLAGIWDGKLPYSPPKGTH
;
A
#
# COMPACT_ATOMS: atom_id res chain seq x y z
N MET A 1 -19.05 -28.72 -9.95
CA MET A 1 -19.78 -28.61 -8.67
C MET A 1 -18.85 -29.18 -7.60
N GLU A 2 -18.46 -28.37 -6.62
CA GLU A 2 -17.35 -28.69 -5.70
C GLU A 2 -17.81 -29.72 -4.64
N PRO A 3 -17.19 -30.91 -4.58
CA PRO A 3 -17.68 -32.02 -3.75
C PRO A 3 -17.49 -31.82 -2.24
N ALA A 4 -16.81 -30.75 -1.81
CA ALA A 4 -16.58 -30.42 -0.40
C ALA A 4 -17.63 -29.44 0.19
N LEU A 5 -18.66 -29.05 -0.57
CA LEU A 5 -19.68 -28.12 -0.08
C LEU A 5 -20.52 -28.74 1.05
N ARG A 6 -20.70 -28.00 2.15
CA ARG A 6 -21.52 -28.43 3.29
C ARG A 6 -22.97 -28.68 2.86
N GLN A 7 -23.54 -29.81 3.26
CA GLN A 7 -24.95 -30.11 3.00
C GLN A 7 -25.87 -29.13 3.75
N GLY A 8 -26.91 -28.64 3.07
CA GLY A 8 -27.87 -27.67 3.61
C GLY A 8 -27.74 -26.23 3.10
N LEU A 9 -26.80 -25.93 2.19
CA LEU A 9 -26.84 -24.65 1.46
C LEU A 9 -28.04 -24.61 0.51
N ALA A 10 -28.94 -23.65 0.70
CA ALA A 10 -30.11 -23.44 -0.18
C ALA A 10 -29.73 -22.88 -1.58
N GLY A 11 -28.48 -22.47 -1.78
CA GLY A 11 -27.96 -21.97 -3.06
C GLY A 11 -26.65 -21.20 -2.92
N ALA A 12 -26.05 -20.82 -4.04
CA ALA A 12 -24.87 -19.95 -4.12
C ALA A 12 -24.90 -19.14 -5.43
N TRP A 13 -24.23 -17.98 -5.43
CA TRP A 13 -24.03 -17.17 -6.62
C TRP A 13 -22.63 -17.43 -7.18
N TYR A 14 -22.56 -18.02 -8.38
CA TYR A 14 -21.30 -18.32 -9.04
C TYR A 14 -20.88 -17.16 -9.96
N PHE A 15 -19.74 -16.55 -9.66
CA PHE A 15 -19.11 -15.52 -10.48
C PHE A 15 -17.84 -16.10 -11.14
N PRO A 16 -17.89 -16.51 -12.42
CA PRO A 16 -16.78 -17.22 -13.06
C PRO A 16 -15.49 -16.39 -13.20
N THR A 17 -15.57 -15.06 -13.11
CA THR A 17 -14.46 -14.13 -13.31
C THR A 17 -13.90 -13.52 -12.03
N SER A 18 -14.46 -13.85 -10.86
CA SER A 18 -14.12 -13.16 -9.62
C SER A 18 -12.88 -13.72 -8.92
N THR A 19 -11.86 -14.15 -9.65
CA THR A 19 -10.60 -14.59 -9.02
C THR A 19 -9.60 -13.44 -8.97
N PRO A 20 -9.47 -12.72 -7.83
CA PRO A 20 -8.46 -11.68 -7.72
C PRO A 20 -7.07 -12.30 -7.67
N GLN A 21 -6.32 -12.23 -8.77
CA GLN A 21 -4.89 -12.59 -8.81
C GLN A 21 -4.02 -11.37 -8.49
N THR A 22 -4.26 -10.75 -7.34
CA THR A 22 -3.66 -9.47 -6.94
C THR A 22 -2.13 -9.50 -6.93
N GLY A 23 -1.53 -10.60 -6.46
CA GLY A 23 -0.07 -10.73 -6.39
C GLY A 23 0.61 -10.69 -7.77
N SER A 24 0.07 -11.43 -8.75
CA SER A 24 0.61 -11.45 -10.13
C SER A 24 0.47 -10.08 -10.80
N LEU A 25 -0.69 -9.43 -10.59
CA LEU A 25 -0.95 -8.10 -11.12
C LEU A 25 0.06 -7.07 -10.59
N LEU A 26 0.22 -6.97 -9.27
CA LEU A 26 1.14 -6.03 -8.63
C LEU A 26 2.59 -6.26 -9.07
N ARG A 27 3.01 -7.53 -9.19
CA ARG A 27 4.33 -7.87 -9.71
C ARG A 27 4.53 -7.35 -11.13
N SER A 28 3.59 -7.61 -12.04
CA SER A 28 3.69 -7.17 -13.44
C SER A 28 3.76 -5.64 -13.57
N TRP A 29 3.07 -4.91 -12.70
CA TRP A 29 3.11 -3.46 -12.65
C TRP A 29 4.46 -2.95 -12.15
N SER A 30 4.99 -3.51 -11.06
CA SER A 30 6.31 -3.15 -10.54
C SER A 30 7.39 -3.32 -11.61
N GLU A 31 7.42 -4.48 -12.28
CA GLU A 31 8.37 -4.75 -13.36
C GLU A 31 8.23 -3.77 -14.54
N SER A 32 6.99 -3.39 -14.90
CA SER A 32 6.73 -2.40 -15.95
C SER A 32 7.22 -1.00 -15.57
N LEU A 33 7.03 -0.58 -14.31
CA LEU A 33 7.49 0.71 -13.81
C LEU A 33 9.02 0.78 -13.76
N VAL A 34 9.67 -0.29 -13.30
CA VAL A 34 11.14 -0.38 -13.30
C VAL A 34 11.70 -0.28 -14.71
N ARG A 35 11.10 -0.97 -15.69
CA ARG A 35 11.49 -0.83 -17.12
C ARG A 35 11.34 0.58 -17.67
N ARG A 36 10.49 1.42 -17.06
CA ARG A 36 10.29 2.83 -17.41
C ARG A 36 11.23 3.77 -16.64
N GLY A 37 12.18 3.24 -15.88
CA GLY A 37 13.19 4.00 -15.13
C GLY A 37 12.79 4.36 -13.70
N ILE A 38 11.68 3.81 -13.18
CA ILE A 38 11.30 4.05 -11.78
C ILE A 38 12.19 3.22 -10.86
N THR A 39 12.71 3.86 -9.82
CA THR A 39 13.48 3.19 -8.77
C THR A 39 12.53 2.73 -7.66
N VAL A 40 12.52 1.43 -7.38
CA VAL A 40 11.82 0.85 -6.22
C VAL A 40 12.86 0.57 -5.15
N ARG A 41 12.65 1.11 -3.94
CA ARG A 41 13.50 0.88 -2.78
C ARG A 41 12.71 0.11 -1.73
N GLU A 42 12.87 -1.20 -1.74
CA GLU A 42 12.29 -2.07 -0.71
C GLU A 42 13.07 -1.96 0.60
N GLN A 43 12.46 -2.42 1.70
CA GLN A 43 13.09 -2.45 3.03
C GLN A 43 13.67 -1.07 3.44
N THR A 44 12.96 -0.01 3.06
CA THR A 44 13.31 1.38 3.31
C THR A 44 12.09 2.04 3.92
N GLU A 45 12.10 2.17 5.25
CA GLU A 45 10.98 2.74 5.99
C GLU A 45 11.06 4.26 6.00
N VAL A 46 9.95 4.94 5.67
CA VAL A 46 9.87 6.40 5.78
C VAL A 46 9.52 6.76 7.23
N CYS A 47 10.45 7.42 7.91
CA CYS A 47 10.32 7.80 9.32
C CYS A 47 9.83 9.24 9.51
N ALA A 48 10.16 10.15 8.60
CA ALA A 48 9.76 11.56 8.67
C ALA A 48 9.81 12.29 7.31
N LEU A 49 9.24 13.49 7.26
CA LEU A 49 9.43 14.46 6.18
C LEU A 49 10.42 15.53 6.63
N SER A 50 11.37 15.86 5.75
CA SER A 50 12.21 17.04 5.91
C SER A 50 11.45 18.25 5.37
N LEU A 51 11.10 19.18 6.25
CA LEU A 51 10.37 20.40 5.91
C LEU A 51 11.31 21.61 5.88
N ARG A 52 11.15 22.45 4.87
CA ARG A 52 11.80 23.76 4.78
C ARG A 52 10.78 24.80 4.32
N ASP A 53 10.63 25.87 5.08
CA ASP A 53 9.67 26.95 4.82
C ASP A 53 8.22 26.44 4.64
N GLY A 54 7.84 25.46 5.47
CA GLY A 54 6.51 24.82 5.42
C GLY A 54 6.29 23.88 4.24
N ARG A 55 7.32 23.55 3.45
CA ARG A 55 7.24 22.64 2.31
C ARG A 55 8.14 21.41 2.50
N ALA A 56 7.63 20.24 2.14
CA ALA A 56 8.44 19.02 2.12
C ALA A 56 9.51 19.08 1.02
N ARG A 57 10.74 18.71 1.37
CA ARG A 57 11.91 18.70 0.48
C ARG A 57 12.61 17.34 0.41
N ALA A 58 12.37 16.47 1.37
CA ALA A 58 12.84 15.10 1.37
C ALA A 58 11.98 14.21 2.28
N VAL A 59 12.11 12.89 2.09
CA VAL A 59 11.77 11.92 3.12
C VAL A 59 13.03 11.52 3.87
N ILE A 60 12.91 11.39 5.18
CA ILE A 60 13.92 10.77 6.04
C ILE A 60 13.54 9.30 6.18
N THR A 61 14.46 8.40 5.83
CA THR A 61 14.29 6.97 5.96
C THR A 61 15.28 6.36 6.94
N ASP A 62 15.04 5.11 7.33
CA ASP A 62 15.99 4.29 8.08
C ASP A 62 17.33 4.04 7.34
N ARG A 63 17.40 4.40 6.05
CA ARG A 63 18.60 4.29 5.20
C ARG A 63 19.13 5.63 4.70
N GLY A 64 18.64 6.73 5.25
CA GLY A 64 19.09 8.09 4.94
C GLY A 64 18.05 8.98 4.29
N GLU A 65 18.47 10.16 3.85
CA GLU A 65 17.59 11.16 3.26
C GLU A 65 17.41 10.94 1.75
N ILE A 66 16.17 11.04 1.27
CA ILE A 66 15.84 10.98 -0.16
C ILE A 66 15.15 12.29 -0.55
N PRO A 67 15.82 13.19 -1.30
CA PRO A 67 15.25 14.45 -1.73
C PRO A 67 14.17 14.24 -2.81
N ALA A 68 13.07 14.98 -2.69
CA ALA A 68 12.02 15.04 -3.70
C ALA A 68 11.18 16.32 -3.53
N GLU A 69 10.53 16.73 -4.61
CA GLU A 69 9.69 17.94 -4.62
C GLU A 69 8.22 17.65 -4.34
N GLN A 70 7.79 16.40 -4.59
CA GLN A 70 6.43 15.94 -4.48
C GLN A 70 6.39 14.56 -3.84
N PHE A 71 5.38 14.34 -3.01
CA PHE A 71 5.22 13.12 -2.24
C PHE A 71 3.79 12.62 -2.36
N VAL A 72 3.63 11.32 -2.57
CA VAL A 72 2.33 10.65 -2.57
C VAL A 72 2.39 9.55 -1.52
N PHE A 73 1.51 9.64 -0.52
CA PHE A 73 1.38 8.62 0.50
C PHE A 73 0.37 7.55 0.05
N ALA A 74 0.89 6.39 -0.33
CA ALA A 74 0.11 5.23 -0.79
C ALA A 74 0.26 4.04 0.17
N THR A 75 0.34 4.28 1.48
CA THR A 75 0.72 3.26 2.49
C THR A 75 -0.46 2.42 3.03
N GLY A 76 -1.65 2.59 2.47
CA GLY A 76 -2.83 1.78 2.80
C GLY A 76 -3.12 1.70 4.30
N ALA A 77 -3.25 0.48 4.82
CA ALA A 77 -3.53 0.22 6.24
C ALA A 77 -2.54 0.89 7.22
N MET A 78 -1.29 1.16 6.78
CA MET A 78 -0.23 1.77 7.58
C MET A 78 -0.26 3.30 7.55
N THR A 79 -1.15 3.93 6.77
CA THR A 79 -1.27 5.39 6.76
C THR A 79 -1.44 6.04 8.15
N PRO A 80 -2.12 5.44 9.14
CA PRO A 80 -2.21 6.04 10.48
C PRO A 80 -0.88 6.07 11.25
N SER A 81 0.07 5.16 11.00
CA SER A 81 1.38 5.23 11.64
C SER A 81 2.25 6.37 11.08
N LEU A 82 1.92 6.87 9.88
CA LEU A 82 2.47 8.12 9.34
C LEU A 82 1.79 9.37 9.89
N ALA A 83 0.76 9.27 10.75
CA ALA A 83 0.12 10.44 11.33
C ALA A 83 1.08 11.27 12.21
N GLY A 84 2.19 10.70 12.69
CA GLY A 84 3.25 11.46 13.38
C GLY A 84 4.15 12.29 12.46
N ILE A 85 4.04 12.11 11.14
CA ILE A 85 4.83 12.80 10.12
C ILE A 85 4.12 14.09 9.67
N TRP A 86 2.88 14.32 10.12
CA TRP A 86 2.06 15.47 9.76
C TRP A 86 1.21 15.93 10.94
N ASP A 87 1.06 17.24 11.16
CA ASP A 87 0.20 17.78 12.24
C ASP A 87 -1.31 17.62 11.97
N GLY A 88 -1.69 17.02 10.84
CA GLY A 88 -3.08 16.81 10.41
C GLY A 88 -3.62 15.43 10.81
N LYS A 89 -4.86 15.38 11.31
CA LYS A 89 -5.58 14.12 11.57
C LYS A 89 -6.00 13.46 10.25
N LEU A 90 -5.48 12.27 9.98
CA LEU A 90 -5.93 11.41 8.88
C LEU A 90 -7.22 10.67 9.25
N PRO A 91 -8.32 10.78 8.48
CA PRO A 91 -9.58 10.11 8.75
C PRO A 91 -9.56 8.67 8.21
N TYR A 92 -8.60 7.86 8.66
CA TYR A 92 -8.47 6.47 8.23
C TYR A 92 -8.07 5.58 9.41
N SER A 93 -8.78 4.46 9.58
CA SER A 93 -8.47 3.42 10.57
C SER A 93 -8.59 2.07 9.88
N PRO A 94 -7.53 1.24 9.86
CA PRO A 94 -7.59 -0.05 9.19
C PRO A 94 -8.62 -0.95 9.87
N PRO A 95 -9.50 -1.64 9.11
CA PRO A 95 -10.33 -2.68 9.67
C PRO A 95 -9.41 -3.80 10.19
N LYS A 96 -9.66 -4.29 11.42
CA LYS A 96 -8.94 -5.44 11.97
C LYS A 96 -9.19 -6.66 11.08
N GLY A 97 -8.14 -7.16 10.42
CA GLY A 97 -8.15 -8.48 9.79
C GLY A 97 -7.80 -9.53 10.84
N THR A 98 -8.50 -10.66 10.85
CA THR A 98 -8.09 -11.84 11.63
C THR A 98 -6.95 -12.54 10.89
N HIS A 99 -5.83 -12.74 11.58
CA HIS A 99 -4.70 -13.56 11.14
C HIS A 99 -5.10 -15.02 10.93
#